data_AF-A0A946BHV7-F1
#
_entry.id   AF-A0A946BHV7-F1
#
_cell.length_a   1.000
_cell.length_b   1.000
_cell.length_c   1.000
_cell.angle_alpha   90.00
_cell.angle_beta   90.00
_cell.angle_gamma   90.00
#
_symmetry.space_group_name_H-M   'P 1'
#
loop_
_entity.id
_entity.type
_entity.pdbx_description
1 polymer ?
#
loop_
_entity_poly.entity_id
_entity_poly.type
_entity_poly.pdbx_seq_one_letter_code
_entity_poly.pdbx_strand_id
1 'polypeptide(L)'
;MKIFLFTICFFLVFCSTHCFSGEKVNYNAYFDMATGHKYVKLDSTTYAEFSKKGEFLKNVPSNLLLLINSSNIYPIPDKSYILYERAAVGTSDHKLIPNEMDHPKGWKAKKIFVSLN
;
A
#
# COMPACT_ATOMS: atom_id res chain seq x y z
N MET A 1 -41.11 -26.92 47.64
CA MET A 1 -41.28 -25.47 47.87
C MET A 1 -39.90 -24.84 47.88
N LYS A 2 -39.65 -23.88 46.97
CA LYS A 2 -38.50 -22.95 46.90
C LYS A 2 -37.10 -23.55 46.67
N ILE A 3 -36.77 -23.83 45.41
CA ILE A 3 -35.43 -23.64 44.86
C ILE A 3 -35.58 -22.48 43.87
N PHE A 4 -35.19 -21.30 44.32
CA PHE A 4 -35.35 -20.04 43.60
C PHE A 4 -34.01 -19.31 43.65
N LEU A 5 -33.66 -18.71 42.52
CA LEU A 5 -32.54 -17.79 42.30
C LEU A 5 -31.14 -18.40 42.34
N PHE A 6 -30.63 -18.87 41.19
CA PHE A 6 -29.25 -18.55 40.78
C PHE A 6 -29.04 -18.78 39.27
N THR A 7 -30.02 -18.38 38.45
CA THR A 7 -29.98 -18.55 36.98
C THR A 7 -30.02 -17.18 36.29
N ILE A 8 -29.20 -16.24 36.74
CA ILE A 8 -28.99 -14.94 36.07
C ILE A 8 -27.50 -14.62 36.15
N CYS A 9 -26.67 -15.30 35.35
CA CYS A 9 -25.26 -14.93 35.16
C CYS A 9 -24.71 -15.27 33.77
N PHE A 10 -25.56 -15.55 32.79
CA PHE A 10 -25.09 -15.89 31.44
C PHE A 10 -25.77 -15.07 30.35
N PHE A 11 -26.00 -13.78 30.61
CA PHE A 11 -25.88 -12.80 29.55
C PHE A 11 -24.38 -12.65 29.26
N LEU A 12 -23.82 -13.65 28.59
CA LEU A 12 -22.59 -13.47 27.85
C LEU A 12 -22.87 -12.36 26.86
N VAL A 13 -22.38 -11.19 27.22
CA VAL A 13 -22.06 -10.10 26.31
C VAL A 13 -21.06 -10.68 25.31
N PHE A 14 -21.59 -11.38 24.31
CA PHE A 14 -20.94 -11.50 23.01
C PHE A 14 -21.03 -10.11 22.40
N CYS A 15 -20.19 -9.21 22.89
CA CYS A 15 -19.74 -8.09 22.11
C CYS A 15 -18.94 -8.72 20.97
N SER A 16 -19.63 -9.06 19.89
CA SER A 16 -19.01 -9.38 18.63
C SER A 16 -18.22 -8.15 18.23
N THR A 17 -16.94 -8.12 18.60
CA THR A 17 -15.96 -7.29 17.94
C THR A 17 -15.89 -7.78 16.51
N HIS A 18 -16.80 -7.29 15.67
CA HIS A 18 -16.55 -7.20 14.25
C HIS A 18 -15.35 -6.27 14.12
N CYS A 19 -14.15 -6.82 14.29
CA CYS A 19 -12.94 -6.23 13.78
C CYS A 19 -13.19 -6.21 12.27
N PHE A 20 -13.64 -5.06 11.79
CA PHE A 20 -13.76 -4.76 10.40
C PHE A 20 -12.33 -4.78 9.87
N SER A 21 -11.86 -5.99 9.54
CA SER A 21 -10.70 -6.19 8.70
C SER A 21 -11.15 -5.66 7.35
N GLY A 22 -11.00 -4.34 7.16
CA GLY A 22 -11.17 -3.70 5.88
C GLY A 22 -10.51 -4.60 4.87
N GLU A 23 -11.29 -5.02 3.88
CA GLU A 23 -10.86 -5.90 2.81
C GLU A 23 -9.48 -5.40 2.34
N LYS A 24 -8.43 -6.16 2.66
CA LYS A 24 -7.06 -5.79 2.28
C LYS A 24 -7.04 -5.91 0.78
N VAL A 25 -7.35 -4.82 0.09
CA VAL A 25 -7.22 -4.75 -1.35
C VAL A 25 -5.72 -4.95 -1.60
N ASN A 26 -5.41 -6.15 -2.07
CA ASN A 26 -4.07 -6.69 -2.15
C ASN A 26 -3.44 -6.20 -3.45
N TYR A 27 -3.13 -4.91 -3.50
CA TYR A 27 -2.62 -4.27 -4.70
C TYR A 27 -1.23 -4.80 -5.04
N ASN A 28 -0.95 -4.87 -6.34
CA ASN A 28 0.35 -5.31 -6.85
C ASN A 28 1.47 -4.30 -6.55
N ALA A 29 1.12 -3.03 -6.29
CA ALA A 29 2.08 -2.03 -5.89
C ALA A 29 1.47 -0.92 -5.03
N TYR A 30 2.33 -0.29 -4.24
CA TYR A 30 2.01 0.89 -3.43
C TYR A 30 3.04 1.99 -3.67
N PHE A 31 2.64 3.24 -3.46
CA PHE A 31 3.50 4.41 -3.53
C PHE A 31 3.42 5.22 -2.26
N ASP A 32 4.58 5.51 -1.67
CA ASP A 32 4.72 6.40 -0.54
C ASP A 32 4.89 7.84 -1.03
N MET A 33 3.88 8.68 -0.86
CA MET A 33 3.93 10.08 -1.25
C MET A 33 4.89 10.91 -0.37
N ALA A 34 5.17 10.47 0.87
CA ALA A 34 6.06 11.20 1.77
C ALA A 34 7.53 10.99 1.38
N THR A 35 7.93 9.75 1.10
CA THR A 35 9.33 9.42 0.76
C THR A 35 9.58 9.35 -0.75
N GLY A 36 8.54 9.13 -1.55
CA GLY A 36 8.61 8.82 -2.97
C GLY A 36 8.99 7.36 -3.26
N HIS A 37 8.98 6.47 -2.27
CA HIS A 37 9.32 5.06 -2.45
C HIS A 37 8.19 4.30 -3.15
N LYS A 38 8.56 3.32 -3.98
CA LYS A 38 7.62 2.39 -4.62
C LYS A 38 7.79 1.02 -3.98
N TYR A 39 6.68 0.38 -3.62
CA TYR A 39 6.66 -0.99 -3.13
C TYR A 39 5.99 -1.86 -4.18
N VAL A 40 6.67 -2.88 -4.68
CA VAL A 40 6.14 -3.80 -5.68
C VAL A 40 6.01 -5.18 -5.05
N LYS A 41 4.84 -5.78 -5.16
CA LYS A 41 4.55 -7.08 -4.58
C LYS A 41 5.38 -8.16 -5.28
N LEU A 42 6.11 -8.96 -4.50
CA LEU A 42 6.86 -10.10 -5.01
C LEU A 42 6.07 -11.40 -4.84
N ASP A 43 5.44 -11.56 -3.67
CA ASP A 43 4.65 -12.73 -3.30
C ASP A 43 3.54 -12.36 -2.29
N SER A 44 2.91 -13.34 -1.65
CA SER A 44 1.85 -13.10 -0.65
C SER A 44 2.36 -12.47 0.66
N THR A 45 3.65 -12.58 0.93
CA THR A 45 4.31 -12.24 2.19
C THR A 45 5.29 -11.09 2.09
N THR A 46 5.77 -10.73 0.89
CA THR A 46 6.82 -9.72 0.70
C THR A 46 6.58 -8.74 -0.44
N TYR A 47 7.16 -7.55 -0.28
CA TYR A 47 7.25 -6.49 -1.28
C TYR A 47 8.72 -6.10 -1.48
N ALA A 48 9.12 -5.81 -2.71
CA ALA A 48 10.36 -5.11 -3.03
C ALA A 48 10.17 -3.61 -2.81
N GLU A 49 10.99 -3.01 -1.97
CA GLU A 49 11.06 -1.57 -1.76
C GLU A 49 12.07 -0.94 -2.72
N PHE A 50 11.62 0.06 -3.47
CA PHE A 50 12.44 0.88 -4.36
C PHE A 50 12.50 2.31 -3.84
N SER A 51 13.70 2.89 -3.90
CA SER A 51 13.94 4.27 -3.53
C SER A 51 13.17 5.23 -4.44
N LYS A 52 13.14 6.51 -4.04
CA LYS A 52 12.61 7.59 -4.88
C LYS A 52 13.18 7.60 -6.30
N LYS A 53 14.41 7.11 -6.51
CA LYS A 53 15.10 7.08 -7.81
C LYS A 53 15.05 5.73 -8.53
N GLY A 54 14.29 4.77 -8.02
CA GLY A 54 14.14 3.44 -8.63
C GLY A 54 15.24 2.45 -8.32
N GLU A 55 16.01 2.71 -7.28
CA GLU A 55 17.02 1.76 -6.83
C GLU A 55 16.35 0.78 -5.88
N PHE A 56 16.51 -0.52 -6.13
CA PHE A 56 16.10 -1.53 -5.18
C PHE A 56 16.84 -1.32 -3.85
N LEU A 57 16.08 -1.27 -2.75
CA LEU A 57 16.63 -1.10 -1.41
C LEU A 57 16.66 -2.44 -0.67
N LYS A 58 15.51 -3.08 -0.54
CA LYS A 58 15.34 -4.33 0.23
C LYS A 58 13.96 -4.94 0.00
N ASN A 59 13.79 -6.18 0.46
CA ASN A 59 12.47 -6.78 0.61
C ASN A 59 11.89 -6.41 1.98
N VAL A 60 10.61 -6.07 2.01
CA VAL A 60 9.85 -5.74 3.22
C VAL A 60 8.64 -6.67 3.36
N PRO A 61 8.22 -7.02 4.58
CA PRO A 61 7.09 -7.92 4.75
C PRO A 61 5.77 -7.19 4.46
N SER A 62 4.78 -7.93 3.95
CA SER A 62 3.44 -7.42 3.62
C SER A 62 2.65 -6.95 4.84
N ASN A 63 3.09 -7.33 6.04
CA ASN A 63 2.52 -6.89 7.30
C ASN A 63 3.16 -5.60 7.86
N LEU A 64 4.07 -4.97 7.12
CA LEU A 64 4.72 -3.73 7.54
C LEU A 64 3.63 -2.67 7.81
N LEU A 65 3.58 -2.15 9.04
CA LEU A 65 2.55 -1.18 9.46
C LEU A 65 2.45 0.03 8.53
N LEU A 66 3.57 0.46 7.95
CA LEU A 66 3.59 1.54 6.96
C LEU A 66 2.66 1.22 5.78
N LEU A 67 2.74 0.01 5.22
CA LEU A 67 1.93 -0.42 4.08
C LEU A 67 0.45 -0.60 4.41
N ILE A 68 0.11 -0.79 5.69
CA ILE A 68 -1.26 -1.04 6.14
C ILE A 68 -1.95 0.24 6.62
N ASN A 69 -1.24 1.09 7.37
CA ASN A 69 -1.85 2.15 8.18
C ASN A 69 -1.35 3.56 7.84
N SER A 70 -0.37 3.72 6.95
CA SER A 70 0.15 5.05 6.63
C SER A 70 -0.80 5.79 5.69
N SER A 71 -1.21 6.99 6.08
CA SER A 71 -2.01 7.90 5.23
C SER A 71 -1.26 8.37 3.98
N ASN A 72 0.07 8.21 3.94
CA ASN A 72 0.91 8.59 2.81
C ASN A 72 1.13 7.44 1.82
N ILE A 73 0.66 6.23 2.13
CA ILE A 73 0.79 5.07 1.25
C ILE A 73 -0.47 4.95 0.40
N TYR A 74 -0.29 5.12 -0.90
CA TYR A 74 -1.36 5.04 -1.87
C TYR A 74 -1.23 3.74 -2.66
N PRO A 75 -2.31 2.95 -2.76
CA PRO A 75 -2.31 1.82 -3.66
C PRO A 75 -2.17 2.32 -5.10
N ILE A 76 -1.41 1.59 -5.90
CA ILE A 76 -1.27 1.85 -7.33
C ILE A 76 -2.22 0.89 -8.06
N PRO A 77 -3.34 1.36 -8.63
CA PRO A 77 -4.26 0.50 -9.36
C PRO A 77 -3.59 -0.18 -10.55
N ASP A 78 -4.10 -1.36 -10.92
CA ASP A 78 -3.74 -1.98 -12.19
C ASP A 78 -4.15 -1.04 -13.35
N LYS A 79 -3.41 -1.07 -14.47
CA LYS A 79 -3.62 -0.16 -15.62
C LYS A 79 -3.51 1.34 -15.28
N SER A 80 -2.71 1.67 -14.26
CA SER A 80 -2.29 3.04 -13.96
C SER A 80 -0.95 3.36 -14.62
N TYR A 81 -0.66 4.65 -14.71
CA TYR A 81 0.60 5.17 -15.21
C TYR A 81 1.30 5.99 -14.14
N ILE A 82 2.62 5.90 -14.10
CA ILE A 82 3.45 6.68 -13.18
C ILE A 82 4.23 7.71 -13.99
N LEU A 83 4.12 8.98 -13.62
CA LEU A 83 4.93 10.05 -14.17
C LEU A 83 6.27 10.09 -13.44
N TYR A 84 7.31 9.92 -14.24
CA TYR A 84 8.69 10.00 -13.83
C TYR A 84 9.32 11.30 -14.31
N GLU A 85 10.15 11.88 -13.47
CA GLU A 85 10.94 13.07 -13.76
C GLU A 85 12.42 12.79 -13.52
N ARG A 86 13.28 13.33 -14.38
CA ARG A 86 14.73 13.38 -14.18
C ARG A 86 15.22 14.79 -14.47
N ALA A 87 16.08 15.31 -13.61
CA ALA A 87 16.73 16.59 -13.87
C ALA A 87 17.70 16.44 -15.06
N ALA A 88 17.56 17.33 -16.02
CA ALA A 88 18.48 17.52 -17.13
C ALA A 88 19.13 18.91 -17.00
N VAL A 89 20.21 19.17 -17.75
CA VAL A 89 20.87 20.48 -17.68
C VAL A 89 19.89 21.56 -18.14
N GLY A 90 19.50 22.44 -17.22
CA GLY A 90 18.58 23.56 -17.47
C GLY A 90 17.09 23.19 -17.64
N THR A 91 16.71 21.91 -17.56
CA THR A 91 15.33 21.45 -17.78
C THR A 91 15.00 20.19 -16.95
N SER A 92 13.75 19.72 -17.03
CA SER A 92 13.33 18.42 -16.49
C SER A 92 12.80 17.53 -17.61
N ASP A 93 13.37 16.34 -17.74
CA ASP A 93 12.82 15.29 -18.59
C ASP A 93 11.65 14.63 -17.87
N HIS A 94 10.59 14.37 -18.63
CA HIS A 94 9.40 13.68 -18.13
C HIS A 94 9.12 12.44 -18.96
N LYS A 95 8.69 11.36 -18.31
CA LYS A 95 8.18 10.18 -19.00
C LYS A 95 7.05 9.55 -18.23
N LEU A 96 6.08 9.01 -18.95
CA LEU A 96 4.95 8.30 -18.40
C LEU A 96 5.15 6.81 -18.66
N ILE A 97 5.12 5.99 -17.60
CA ILE A 97 5.38 4.55 -17.69
C ILE A 97 4.23 3.81 -17.01
N PRO A 98 3.62 2.80 -17.67
CA PRO A 98 2.74 1.83 -17.03
C PRO A 98 3.28 1.29 -15.69
N ASN A 99 2.42 1.19 -14.67
CA ASN A 99 2.84 0.70 -13.35
C ASN A 99 3.46 -0.71 -13.38
N GLU A 100 3.03 -1.53 -14.35
CA GLU A 100 3.50 -2.91 -14.59
C GLU A 100 4.97 -2.99 -14.99
N MET A 101 5.56 -1.89 -15.46
CA MET A 101 6.98 -1.85 -15.80
C MET A 101 7.85 -1.49 -14.59
N ASP A 102 9.10 -1.94 -14.66
CA ASP A 102 10.11 -1.69 -13.64
C ASP A 102 10.31 -0.20 -13.39
N HIS A 103 10.61 0.14 -12.13
CA HIS A 103 10.93 1.52 -11.78
C HIS A 103 12.25 1.91 -12.47
N PRO A 104 12.24 2.90 -13.36
CA PRO A 104 13.43 3.28 -14.12
C PRO A 104 14.53 3.86 -13.23
N LYS A 105 15.73 3.28 -13.32
CA LYS A 105 16.89 3.74 -12.55
C LYS A 105 17.26 5.19 -12.86
N GLY A 106 17.45 6.00 -11.82
CA GLY A 106 17.81 7.42 -11.93
C GLY A 106 16.65 8.37 -12.21
N TRP A 107 15.43 7.86 -12.27
CA TRP A 107 14.22 8.64 -12.48
C TRP A 107 13.36 8.68 -11.22
N LYS A 108 12.82 9.87 -10.91
CA LYS A 108 12.02 10.11 -9.72
C LYS A 108 10.54 9.95 -10.03
N ALA A 109 9.84 9.08 -9.31
CA ALA A 109 8.38 9.00 -9.38
C ALA A 109 7.78 10.27 -8.76
N LYS A 110 6.87 10.94 -9.48
CA LYS A 110 6.30 12.24 -9.09
C LYS A 110 4.80 12.19 -8.86
N LYS A 111 4.07 11.47 -9.71
CA LYS A 111 2.60 11.38 -9.65
C LYS A 111 2.10 10.09 -10.28
N ILE A 112 1.01 9.57 -9.75
CA ILE A 112 0.27 8.45 -10.32
C ILE A 112 -0.94 9.00 -11.09
N PHE A 113 -1.15 8.48 -12.30
CA PHE A 113 -2.27 8.75 -13.17
C PHE A 113 -3.12 7.50 -13.25
N VAL A 114 -4.38 7.63 -12.88
CA VAL A 114 -5.39 6.57 -13.03
C VAL A 114 -6.23 6.94 -14.24
N SER A 115 -6.46 5.97 -15.12
CA SER A 115 -7.33 6.16 -16.27
C SER A 115 -8.74 6.46 -15.77
N LEU A 116 -9.31 7.59 -16.23
CA LEU A 116 -10.72 7.90 -16.03
C LEU A 116 -11.48 7.12 -17.11
N ASN A 117 -12.31 6.17 -16.70
CA ASN A 117 -13.25 5.50 -17.61
C ASN A 117 -14.26 6.51 -18.17
#